data_AF-A0A8J4TS10-F1
#
_entry.id   AF-A0A8J4TS10-F1
#
_cell.length_a   1.000
_cell.length_b   1.000
_cell.length_c   1.000
_cell.angle_alpha   90.00
_cell.angle_beta   90.00
_cell.angle_gamma   90.00
#
_symmetry.space_group_name_H-M   'P 1'
#
loop_
_entity.id
_entity.type
_entity.pdbx_description
1 polymer ?
#
loop_
_entity_poly.entity_id
_entity_poly.type
_entity_poly.pdbx_seq_one_letter_code
_entity_poly.pdbx_strand_id
1 'polypeptide(L)'
;LMGLICCILTDFLTSGPEQAAMMKIGTRVIRGQDWKWSDQDGPAPGLGRVISELKEDGWIRVQWDTGSTNVYRMGNEGKYDLKLAVL
;
A
#
# COMPACT_ATOMS: atom_id res chain seq x y z
N LEU A 1 -18.23 17.00 3.13
CA LEU A 1 -18.84 15.71 3.55
C LEU A 1 -18.84 14.63 2.46
N MET A 2 -19.14 14.95 1.19
CA MET A 2 -19.14 13.95 0.09
C MET A 2 -17.78 13.29 -0.19
N GLY A 3 -16.65 13.99 0.03
CA GLY A 3 -15.31 13.42 -0.17
C GLY A 3 -14.92 12.34 0.84
N LEU A 4 -15.24 12.54 2.12
CA LEU A 4 -14.90 11.60 3.19
C LEU A 4 -15.73 10.30 3.10
N ILE A 5 -17.00 10.41 2.70
CA ILE A 5 -17.89 9.25 2.54
C ILE A 5 -17.50 8.41 1.31
N CYS A 6 -17.08 9.04 0.21
CA CYS A 6 -16.59 8.32 -0.97
C CYS A 6 -15.29 7.55 -0.68
N CYS A 7 -14.33 8.18 0.01
CA CYS A 7 -13.03 7.55 0.30
C CYS A 7 -13.12 6.40 1.32
N ILE A 8 -14.00 6.50 2.32
CA ILE A 8 -14.24 5.37 3.26
C ILE A 8 -14.85 4.18 2.52
N LEU A 9 -15.70 4.42 1.52
CA LEU A 9 -16.26 3.35 0.68
C LEU A 9 -15.19 2.76 -0.26
N THR A 10 -14.27 3.56 -0.81
CA THR A 10 -13.22 3.01 -1.70
C THR A 10 -12.26 2.07 -0.98
N ASP A 11 -11.93 2.32 0.28
CA ASP A 11 -11.03 1.45 1.06
C ASP A 11 -11.65 0.09 1.41
N PHE A 12 -12.99 0.03 1.50
CA PHE A 12 -13.74 -1.20 1.77
C PHE A 12 -14.18 -1.93 0.49
N LEU A 13 -14.24 -1.24 -0.65
CA LEU A 13 -14.78 -1.79 -1.90
C LEU A 13 -13.73 -2.15 -2.95
N THR A 14 -12.48 -1.70 -2.80
CA THR A 14 -11.43 -2.02 -3.78
C THR A 14 -10.75 -3.35 -3.47
N SER A 15 -10.85 -4.27 -4.42
CA SER A 15 -10.15 -5.56 -4.40
C SER A 15 -8.63 -5.37 -4.43
N GLY A 16 -7.88 -6.38 -4.01
CA GLY A 16 -6.42 -6.37 -4.06
C GLY A 16 -5.84 -6.01 -5.45
N PRO A 17 -6.30 -6.63 -6.56
CA PRO A 17 -5.85 -6.27 -7.90
C PRO A 17 -6.13 -4.80 -8.27
N GLU A 18 -7.29 -4.26 -7.88
CA GLU A 18 -7.62 -2.85 -8.11
C GLU A 18 -6.68 -1.93 -7.34
N GLN A 19 -6.34 -2.29 -6.09
CA GLN A 19 -5.34 -1.55 -5.31
C GLN A 19 -3.97 -1.61 -5.97
N ALA A 20 -3.54 -2.79 -6.42
CA ALA A 20 -2.27 -3.00 -7.11
C ALA A 20 -2.14 -2.16 -8.40
N ALA A 21 -3.22 -2.05 -9.18
CA ALA A 21 -3.27 -1.23 -10.39
C ALA A 21 -3.07 0.28 -10.13
N MET A 22 -3.32 0.73 -8.90
CA MET A 22 -3.12 2.12 -8.48
C MET A 22 -1.72 2.38 -7.90
N MET A 23 -0.91 1.34 -7.66
CA MET A 23 0.42 1.48 -7.03
C MET A 23 1.49 1.97 -8.01
N LYS A 24 1.45 3.26 -8.31
CA LYS A 24 2.44 3.95 -9.16
C LYS A 24 3.53 4.61 -8.32
N ILE A 25 4.70 4.85 -8.90
CA ILE A 25 5.75 5.64 -8.24
C ILE A 25 5.19 6.96 -7.70
N GLY A 26 5.51 7.26 -6.44
CA GLY A 26 5.01 8.44 -5.72
C GLY A 26 3.73 8.22 -4.92
N THR A 27 3.00 7.12 -5.16
CA THR A 27 1.79 6.77 -4.41
C THR A 27 2.07 6.65 -2.92
N ARG A 28 1.24 7.28 -2.08
CA ARG A 28 1.31 7.16 -0.63
C ARG A 28 0.61 5.89 -0.18
N VAL A 29 1.24 5.15 0.73
CA VAL A 29 0.76 3.85 1.19
C VAL A 29 0.89 3.71 2.70
N ILE A 30 0.09 2.80 3.25
CA ILE A 30 0.18 2.30 4.63
C ILE A 30 0.07 0.77 4.61
N ARG A 31 0.35 0.11 5.74
CA ARG A 31 0.13 -1.34 5.86
C ARG A 31 -1.32 -1.74 5.52
N GLY A 32 -1.46 -2.79 4.71
CA GLY A 32 -2.70 -3.38 4.23
C GLY A 32 -3.14 -4.62 5.03
N GLN A 33 -4.18 -5.30 4.54
CA GLN A 33 -4.84 -6.40 5.27
C GLN A 33 -3.97 -7.65 5.41
N ASP A 34 -3.10 -7.94 4.43
CA ASP A 34 -2.24 -9.13 4.45
C ASP A 34 -0.86 -8.89 5.10
N TRP A 35 -0.63 -7.70 5.65
CA TRP A 35 0.64 -7.31 6.24
C TRP A 35 1.10 -8.29 7.34
N LYS A 36 2.33 -8.77 7.21
CA LYS A 36 2.98 -9.69 8.16
C LYS A 36 4.39 -9.25 8.57
N TRP A 37 4.78 -8.02 8.25
CA TRP A 37 6.17 -7.56 8.27
C TRP A 37 6.54 -6.81 9.54
N SER A 38 5.90 -7.14 10.66
CA SER A 38 6.10 -6.48 11.95
C SER A 38 5.95 -4.96 11.81
N ASP A 39 6.80 -4.16 12.46
CA ASP A 39 6.74 -2.69 12.44
C ASP A 39 7.76 -2.06 11.48
N GLN A 40 8.03 -2.68 10.34
CA GLN A 40 8.97 -2.14 9.34
C GLN A 40 8.53 -0.79 8.74
N ASP A 41 7.23 -0.51 8.75
CA ASP A 41 6.61 0.76 8.37
C ASP A 41 6.67 1.82 9.48
N GLY A 42 7.14 1.45 10.68
CA GLY A 42 7.31 2.34 11.81
C GLY A 42 6.01 2.59 12.60
N PRO A 43 5.95 3.70 13.37
CA PRO A 43 4.80 3.98 14.22
C PRO A 43 3.54 4.26 13.39
N ALA A 44 2.40 3.74 13.86
CA ALA A 44 1.12 3.89 13.18
C ALA A 44 0.77 5.37 12.90
N PRO A 45 0.21 5.69 11.72
CA PRO A 45 -0.26 4.75 10.68
C PRO A 45 0.82 4.16 9.76
N GLY A 46 2.11 4.47 9.95
CA GLY A 46 3.20 3.90 9.15
C GLY A 46 3.13 4.32 7.69
N LEU A 47 3.41 5.59 7.39
CA LEU A 47 3.28 6.15 6.05
C LEU A 47 4.52 5.88 5.18
N GLY A 48 4.29 5.47 3.93
CA GLY A 48 5.33 5.23 2.94
C GLY A 48 4.98 5.76 1.56
N ARG A 49 5.95 5.65 0.67
CA ARG A 49 5.88 6.07 -0.73
C ARG A 49 6.40 4.95 -1.63
N VAL A 50 5.62 4.62 -2.66
CA VAL A 50 6.07 3.71 -3.72
C VAL A 50 7.23 4.34 -4.49
N ILE A 51 8.32 3.59 -4.68
CA ILE A 51 9.53 4.05 -5.37
C ILE A 51 9.98 3.12 -6.52
N SER A 52 9.15 2.14 -6.89
CA SER A 52 9.35 1.33 -8.10
C SER A 52 8.02 1.05 -8.79
N GLU A 53 8.09 0.64 -10.05
CA GLU A 53 6.96 -0.03 -10.70
C GLU A 53 6.62 -1.35 -9.99
N LEU A 54 5.36 -1.78 -10.11
CA LEU A 54 4.93 -3.12 -9.72
C LEU A 54 5.54 -4.14 -10.68
N LYS A 55 6.25 -5.12 -10.13
CA LYS A 55 6.84 -6.20 -10.91
C LYS A 55 5.80 -7.24 -11.32
N GLU A 56 6.07 -7.97 -12.40
CA GLU A 56 5.19 -9.06 -12.90
C GLU A 56 4.97 -10.17 -11.86
N ASP A 57 5.94 -10.40 -10.98
CA ASP A 57 5.85 -11.36 -9.87
C ASP A 57 5.07 -10.84 -8.65
N GLY A 58 4.51 -9.63 -8.74
CA GLY A 58 3.63 -9.04 -7.73
C GLY A 58 4.35 -8.39 -6.56
N TRP A 59 5.62 -7.99 -6.71
CA TRP A 59 6.36 -7.25 -5.69
C TRP A 59 6.50 -5.76 -6.04
N ILE A 60 6.43 -4.90 -5.03
CA ILE A 60 6.64 -3.46 -5.19
C ILE A 60 7.52 -2.89 -4.08
N ARG A 61 8.37 -1.90 -4.41
CA ARG A 61 9.27 -1.26 -3.45
C ARG A 61 8.67 0.01 -2.85
N VAL A 62 8.80 0.12 -1.53
CA VAL A 62 8.34 1.28 -0.75
C VAL A 62 9.50 1.85 0.06
N GLN A 63 9.58 3.17 0.12
CA GLN A 63 10.35 3.91 1.11
C GLN A 63 9.38 4.44 2.18
N TRP A 64 9.59 4.06 3.43
CA TRP A 64 8.81 4.56 4.57
C TRP A 64 9.31 5.94 4.98
N ASP A 65 8.45 6.75 5.59
CA ASP A 65 8.80 8.09 6.07
C ASP A 65 9.86 8.06 7.19
N THR A 66 10.03 6.91 7.84
CA THR A 66 11.14 6.63 8.78
C THR A 66 12.50 6.45 8.09
N GLY A 67 12.54 6.42 6.76
CA GLY A 67 13.74 6.29 5.93
C GLY A 67 14.07 4.85 5.52
N SER A 68 13.44 3.84 6.14
CA SER A 68 13.63 2.44 5.75
C SER A 68 13.04 2.17 4.36
N THR A 69 13.56 1.13 3.68
CA THR A 69 13.09 0.72 2.35
C THR A 69 13.00 -0.79 2.29
N ASN A 70 11.90 -1.30 1.74
CA ASN A 70 11.76 -2.73 1.49
C ASN A 70 10.79 -3.01 0.32
N VAL A 71 10.58 -4.28 -0.01
CA VAL A 71 9.62 -4.76 -1.01
C VAL A 71 8.47 -5.50 -0.35
N TYR A 72 7.26 -5.34 -0.89
CA TYR A 72 6.02 -5.87 -0.33
C TYR A 72 5.14 -6.48 -1.42
N ARG A 73 4.24 -7.39 -1.04
CA ARG A 73 3.37 -8.12 -1.98
C ARG A 73 2.19 -7.24 -2.36
N MET A 74 1.97 -7.11 -3.66
CA MET A 74 0.79 -6.53 -4.29
C MET A 74 0.35 -7.44 -5.44
N GLY A 75 0.09 -8.71 -5.10
CA GLY A 75 -0.28 -9.78 -6.04
C GLY A 75 0.56 -11.05 -5.89
N ASN A 76 1.75 -10.97 -5.31
CA ASN A 76 2.55 -12.17 -5.01
C ASN A 76 1.82 -13.06 -3.99
N GLU A 77 1.74 -14.37 -4.26
CA GLU A 77 0.92 -15.33 -3.48
C GLU A 77 -0.58 -14.95 -3.37
N GLY A 78 -1.07 -14.04 -4.23
CA GLY A 78 -2.43 -13.49 -4.10
C GLY A 78 -2.61 -12.59 -2.87
N LYS A 79 -1.53 -11.98 -2.37
CA LYS A 79 -1.51 -11.16 -1.15
C LYS A 79 -1.19 -9.69 -1.43
N TYR A 80 -1.78 -8.84 -0.59
CA TYR A 80 -1.76 -7.38 -0.72
C TYR A 80 -1.39 -6.75 0.63
N ASP A 81 -0.09 -6.58 0.81
CA ASP A 81 0.51 -6.10 2.06
C ASP A 81 0.34 -4.58 2.25
N LEU A 82 -0.02 -3.84 1.20
CA LEU A 82 -0.15 -2.38 1.23
C LEU A 82 -1.56 -1.97 0.81
N LYS A 83 -1.98 -0.81 1.28
CA LYS A 83 -3.15 -0.09 0.75
C LYS A 83 -2.83 1.38 0.54
N LEU A 84 -3.64 2.06 -0.26
CA LEU A 84 -3.51 3.50 -0.45
C LEU A 84 -3.65 4.23 0.89
N ALA A 85 -2.79 5.22 1.13
CA ALA A 85 -2.99 6.13 2.24
C ALA A 85 -4.00 7.20 1.82
N VAL A 86 -5.14 7.27 2.52
CA VAL A 86 -6.07 8.39 2.40
C VAL A 86 -5.51 9.52 3.27
N LEU A 87 -5.04 10.60 2.64
CA LEU A 87 -4.66 11.84 3.31
C LEU A 87 -5.88 12.75 3.48
#